data_AF-A0A345SWE5-F1
#
_entry.id   AF-A0A345SWE5-F1
#
_cell.length_a   1.000
_cell.length_b   1.000
_cell.length_c   1.000
_cell.angle_alpha   90.00
_cell.angle_beta   90.00
_cell.angle_gamma   90.00
#
_symmetry.space_group_name_H-M   'P 1'
#
loop_
_entity.id
_entity.type
_entity.pdbx_description
1 polymer ?
#
loop_
_entity_poly.entity_id
_entity_poly.type
_entity_poly.pdbx_seq_one_letter_code
_entity_poly.pdbx_strand_id
1 'polypeptide(L)'
;MTAHELDAFAAWVEDLMRRRGYDIDNPRGGGKSRIADEAGVHRAAVTRLLQRQSMPDLETTRRLARVLGVPVRDMLIRSGRLTAEELPLPIGLPEAGPAPEVDVDRPPTLEELAEVLAVPAERRDMFVRVVGQFLPRDEEVALGAEADADADAAGKASRASD
;
A
#
# COMPACT_ATOMS: atom_id res chain seq x y z
N MET A 1 22.30 15.67 -8.30
CA MET A 1 21.58 15.83 -7.03
C MET A 1 22.36 16.77 -6.12
N THR A 2 21.68 17.76 -5.53
CA THR A 2 22.25 18.85 -4.74
C THR A 2 22.11 18.58 -3.25
N ALA A 3 22.91 19.26 -2.41
CA ALA A 3 22.78 19.19 -0.96
C ALA A 3 21.36 19.59 -0.50
N HIS A 4 20.76 20.59 -1.17
CA HIS A 4 19.40 21.03 -0.90
C HIS A 4 18.34 19.93 -1.12
N GLU A 5 18.49 19.11 -2.17
CA GLU A 5 17.57 17.98 -2.42
C GLU A 5 17.67 16.91 -1.34
N LEU A 6 18.88 16.61 -0.89
CA LEU A 6 19.10 15.68 0.24
C LEU A 6 18.49 16.22 1.53
N ASP A 7 18.69 17.50 1.83
CA ASP A 7 18.12 18.14 3.02
C ASP A 7 16.58 18.12 2.99
N ALA A 8 15.99 18.47 1.85
CA ALA A 8 14.53 18.46 1.68
C ALA A 8 13.95 17.04 1.82
N PHE A 9 14.62 16.04 1.22
CA PHE A 9 14.20 14.65 1.33
C PHE A 9 14.33 14.11 2.75
N ALA A 10 15.46 14.37 3.41
CA ALA A 10 15.68 13.96 4.80
C ALA A 10 14.65 14.57 5.75
N ALA A 11 14.36 15.87 5.62
CA ALA A 11 13.33 16.55 6.42
C ALA A 11 11.93 15.97 6.18
N TRP A 12 11.59 15.66 4.93
CA TRP A 12 10.31 15.03 4.60
C TRP A 12 10.18 13.62 5.20
N VAL A 13 11.26 12.82 5.17
CA VAL A 13 11.28 11.49 5.81
C VAL A 13 11.17 11.61 7.33
N GLU A 14 11.86 12.57 7.97
CA GLU A 14 11.75 12.84 9.41
C GLU A 14 10.30 13.13 9.82
N ASP A 15 9.61 13.94 9.04
CA ASP A 15 8.22 14.31 9.25
C ASP A 15 7.26 13.11 9.07
N LEU A 16 7.47 12.27 8.05
CA LEU A 16 6.75 11.00 7.90
C LEU A 16 6.96 10.08 9.10
N MET A 17 8.19 9.97 9.58
CA MET A 17 8.53 9.15 10.74
C MET A 17 7.79 9.64 12.00
N ARG A 18 7.75 10.96 12.23
CA ARG A 18 7.00 11.55 13.35
C ARG A 18 5.51 11.25 13.26
N ARG A 19 4.89 11.44 12.08
CA ARG A 19 3.47 11.14 11.87
C ARG A 19 3.12 9.68 12.14
N ARG A 20 4.05 8.76 11.86
CA ARG A 20 3.89 7.33 12.15
C ARG A 20 4.22 6.95 13.59
N GLY A 21 4.55 7.91 14.45
CA GLY A 21 4.84 7.71 15.86
C GLY A 21 6.24 7.14 16.14
N TYR A 22 7.20 7.31 15.22
CA TYR A 22 8.61 7.04 15.53
C TYR A 22 9.23 8.19 16.31
N ASP A 23 9.72 7.89 17.51
CA ASP A 23 10.47 8.83 18.33
C ASP A 23 11.93 8.91 17.84
N ILE A 24 12.15 9.77 16.84
CA ILE A 24 13.44 9.95 16.19
C ILE A 24 14.34 10.98 16.86
N ASP A 25 13.82 11.81 17.75
CA ASP A 25 14.60 12.86 18.43
C ASP A 25 15.18 12.39 19.76
N ASN A 26 14.65 11.29 20.29
CA ASN A 26 15.15 10.74 21.54
C ASN A 26 16.62 10.33 21.40
N PRO A 27 17.50 10.84 22.28
CA PRO A 27 18.92 10.53 22.28
C PRO A 27 19.23 9.04 22.33
N ARG A 28 18.31 8.23 22.88
CA ARG A 28 18.46 6.77 22.98
C ARG A 28 18.20 6.05 21.66
N GLY A 29 17.83 6.75 20.58
CA GLY A 29 17.84 6.22 19.22
C GLY A 29 16.79 5.15 18.89
N GLY A 30 15.79 4.97 19.77
CA GLY A 30 14.79 3.91 19.66
C GLY A 30 13.98 3.97 18.37
N GLY A 31 13.47 5.15 17.98
CA GLY A 31 12.66 5.29 16.76
C GLY A 31 13.43 5.04 15.46
N LYS A 32 14.72 5.41 15.40
CA LYS A 32 15.58 5.18 14.22
C LYS A 32 15.93 3.70 14.04
N SER A 33 16.17 2.99 15.14
CA SER A 33 16.41 1.54 15.11
C SER A 33 15.14 0.79 14.77
N ARG A 34 14.01 1.17 15.38
CA ARG A 34 12.70 0.55 15.13
C ARG A 34 12.30 0.61 13.66
N ILE A 35 12.40 1.78 13.01
CA ILE A 35 12.06 1.86 11.57
C ILE A 35 12.98 0.99 10.71
N ALA A 36 14.27 0.92 11.05
CA ALA A 36 15.23 0.17 10.26
C ALA A 36 14.93 -1.32 10.33
N ASP A 37 14.63 -1.81 11.53
CA ASP A 37 14.27 -3.20 11.78
C ASP A 37 12.92 -3.54 11.09
N GLU A 38 11.90 -2.69 11.22
CA GLU A 38 10.58 -2.88 10.57
C GLU A 38 10.66 -2.82 9.04
N ALA A 39 11.49 -1.94 8.48
CA ALA A 39 11.71 -1.87 7.04
C ALA A 39 12.67 -2.95 6.53
N GLY A 40 13.31 -3.69 7.43
CA GLY A 40 14.37 -4.63 7.10
C GLY A 40 15.54 -3.96 6.38
N VAL A 41 15.87 -2.72 6.71
CA VAL A 41 17.00 -1.98 6.11
C VAL A 41 18.12 -1.83 7.11
N HIS A 42 19.34 -1.59 6.61
CA HIS A 42 20.48 -1.38 7.48
C HIS A 42 20.31 -0.07 8.27
N ARG A 43 20.44 -0.14 9.61
CA ARG A 43 20.34 1.05 10.49
C ARG A 43 21.22 2.20 10.02
N ALA A 44 22.45 1.90 9.62
CA ALA A 44 23.39 2.90 9.09
C ALA A 44 22.83 3.67 7.87
N ALA A 45 22.06 3.04 6.99
CA ALA A 45 21.47 3.72 5.83
C ALA A 45 20.44 4.77 6.29
N VAL A 46 19.59 4.40 7.25
CA VAL A 46 18.63 5.33 7.89
C VAL A 46 19.37 6.46 8.60
N THR A 47 20.39 6.13 9.40
CA THR A 47 21.17 7.15 10.12
C THR A 47 21.85 8.14 9.17
N ARG A 48 22.51 7.67 8.11
CA ARG A 48 23.17 8.55 7.13
C ARG A 48 22.18 9.45 6.41
N LEU A 49 20.99 8.95 6.06
CA LEU A 49 19.93 9.75 5.48
C LEU A 49 19.50 10.86 6.45
N LEU A 50 19.16 10.51 7.69
CA LEU A 50 18.70 11.49 8.70
C LEU A 50 19.80 12.50 9.06
N GLN A 51 21.07 12.09 8.97
CA GLN A 51 22.22 12.97 9.15
C GLN A 51 22.61 13.75 7.88
N ARG A 52 21.81 13.65 6.80
CA ARG A 52 22.05 14.36 5.53
C ARG A 52 23.43 14.04 4.92
N GLN A 53 23.91 12.81 5.12
CA GLN A 53 25.20 12.36 4.60
C GLN A 53 25.10 11.72 3.22
N SER A 54 24.02 10.96 2.97
CA SER A 54 23.85 10.26 1.69
C SER A 54 22.40 9.90 1.44
N MET A 55 22.02 9.87 0.16
CA MET A 55 20.73 9.33 -0.26
C MET A 55 20.64 7.82 -0.08
N PRO A 56 19.47 7.29 0.27
CA PRO A 56 19.23 5.85 0.29
C PRO A 56 19.31 5.26 -1.12
N ASP A 57 19.68 3.98 -1.21
CA ASP A 57 19.60 3.19 -2.43
C ASP A 57 18.16 2.83 -2.83
N LEU A 58 17.98 2.34 -4.06
CA LEU A 58 16.66 1.99 -4.60
C LEU A 58 15.92 1.00 -3.68
N GLU A 59 16.63 -0.01 -3.18
CA GLU A 59 16.06 -1.03 -2.32
C GLU A 59 15.61 -0.46 -0.97
N THR A 60 16.47 0.35 -0.34
CA THR A 60 16.18 1.05 0.91
C THR A 60 14.98 1.98 0.74
N THR A 61 14.95 2.77 -0.33
CA THR A 61 13.85 3.67 -0.68
C THR A 61 12.52 2.92 -0.82
N ARG A 62 12.50 1.78 -1.53
CA ARG A 62 11.30 0.92 -1.67
C ARG A 62 10.84 0.30 -0.35
N ARG A 63 11.77 -0.09 0.51
CA ARG A 63 11.47 -0.67 1.83
C ARG A 63 10.91 0.38 2.79
N LEU A 64 11.52 1.56 2.83
CA LEU A 64 11.04 2.70 3.63
C LEU A 64 9.65 3.17 3.20
N ALA A 65 9.37 3.21 1.89
CA ALA A 65 8.05 3.58 1.37
C ALA A 65 6.91 2.75 1.98
N ARG A 66 7.10 1.42 2.04
CA ARG A 66 6.11 0.49 2.60
C ARG A 66 5.85 0.74 4.07
N VAL A 67 6.90 0.89 4.87
CA VAL A 67 6.76 1.09 6.32
C VAL A 67 6.19 2.46 6.67
N LEU A 68 6.58 3.49 5.92
CA LEU A 68 6.05 4.84 6.10
C LEU A 68 4.67 5.03 5.49
N GLY A 69 4.15 4.04 4.76
CA GLY A 69 2.81 4.09 4.14
C GLY A 69 2.70 5.13 3.03
N VAL A 70 3.78 5.36 2.28
CA VAL A 70 3.78 6.28 1.13
C VAL A 70 3.86 5.49 -0.17
N PRO A 71 3.23 5.97 -1.26
CA PRO A 71 3.40 5.37 -2.57
C PRO A 71 4.88 5.27 -2.93
N VAL A 72 5.31 4.08 -3.40
CA VAL A 72 6.71 3.83 -3.78
C VAL A 72 7.16 4.84 -4.84
N ARG A 73 6.27 5.20 -5.78
CA ARG A 73 6.52 6.23 -6.81
C ARG A 73 6.96 7.55 -6.18
N ASP A 74 6.20 8.07 -5.23
CA ASP A 74 6.47 9.37 -4.61
C ASP A 74 7.79 9.38 -3.87
N MET A 75 8.07 8.28 -3.16
CA MET A 75 9.33 8.08 -2.46
C MET A 75 10.51 8.02 -3.44
N LEU A 76 10.37 7.33 -4.58
CA LEU A 76 11.41 7.27 -5.62
C LEU A 76 11.66 8.63 -6.28
N ILE A 77 10.60 9.35 -6.63
CA ILE A 77 10.69 10.67 -7.24
C ILE A 77 11.35 11.67 -6.30
N ARG A 78 10.87 11.75 -5.05
CA ARG A 78 11.44 12.67 -4.04
C ARG A 78 12.89 12.31 -3.69
N SER A 79 13.26 11.03 -3.79
CA SER A 79 14.64 10.59 -3.60
C SER A 79 15.55 10.86 -4.81
N GLY A 80 15.03 11.41 -5.90
CA GLY A 80 15.77 11.63 -7.16
C GLY A 80 16.20 10.34 -7.86
N ARG A 81 15.64 9.19 -7.47
CA ARG A 81 15.94 7.88 -8.09
C ARG A 81 15.23 7.68 -9.41
N LEU A 82 14.09 8.36 -9.58
CA LEU A 82 13.33 8.43 -10.80
C LEU A 82 12.78 9.85 -10.95
N THR A 83 12.48 10.27 -12.16
CA THR A 83 11.72 11.49 -12.41
C THR A 83 10.22 11.18 -12.60
N ALA A 84 9.39 12.21 -12.55
CA ALA A 84 7.95 12.04 -12.77
C ALA A 84 7.63 11.60 -14.20
N GLU A 85 8.47 11.99 -15.16
CA GLU A 85 8.36 11.67 -16.57
C GLU A 85 8.72 10.21 -16.86
N GLU A 86 9.62 9.61 -16.07
CA GLU A 86 9.98 8.19 -16.17
C GLU A 86 8.89 7.25 -15.62
N LEU A 87 8.01 7.78 -14.77
CA LEU A 87 6.84 7.08 -14.24
C LEU A 87 5.56 7.91 -14.47
N PRO A 88 5.09 8.07 -15.72
CA PRO A 88 3.87 8.80 -16.00
C PRO A 88 2.68 8.11 -15.32
N LEU A 89 1.81 8.89 -14.68
CA LEU A 89 0.54 8.36 -14.17
C LEU A 89 -0.36 7.99 -15.36
N PRO A 90 -1.16 6.91 -15.26
CA PRO A 90 -2.19 6.63 -16.25
C PRO A 90 -3.09 7.86 -16.41
N ILE A 91 -3.12 8.42 -17.61
CA ILE A 91 -3.96 9.57 -17.92
C ILE A 91 -5.41 9.12 -17.78
N GLY A 92 -6.17 9.71 -16.85
CA GLY A 92 -7.61 9.46 -16.69
C GLY A 92 -8.07 8.92 -15.34
N LEU A 93 -7.18 8.69 -14.36
CA LEU A 93 -7.64 8.55 -12.98
C LEU A 93 -7.97 9.96 -12.46
N PRO A 94 -9.20 10.24 -11.98
CA PRO A 94 -9.48 11.48 -11.29
C PRO A 94 -8.49 11.61 -10.12
N GLU A 95 -8.00 12.83 -9.87
CA GLU A 95 -7.18 13.10 -8.69
C GLU A 95 -7.84 12.42 -7.49
N ALA A 96 -7.07 11.65 -6.73
CA ALA A 96 -7.54 10.94 -5.56
C ALA A 96 -8.12 11.95 -4.57
N GLY A 97 -9.40 12.26 -4.73
CA GLY A 97 -10.26 12.71 -3.66
C GLY A 97 -10.27 11.65 -2.56
N PRO A 98 -10.93 11.91 -1.41
CA PRO A 98 -11.10 10.88 -0.40
C PRO A 98 -11.60 9.62 -1.10
N ALA A 99 -10.82 8.53 -1.00
CA ALA A 99 -11.22 7.25 -1.56
C ALA A 99 -12.65 7.00 -1.07
N PRO A 100 -13.60 6.59 -1.95
CA PRO A 100 -14.91 6.17 -1.48
C PRO A 100 -14.66 5.18 -0.34
N GLU A 101 -15.38 5.34 0.77
CA GLU A 101 -15.31 4.42 1.90
C GLU A 101 -15.80 3.05 1.40
N VAL A 102 -14.90 2.28 0.80
CA VAL A 102 -15.15 0.89 0.48
C VAL A 102 -15.08 0.17 1.81
N ASP A 103 -16.24 -0.27 2.29
CA ASP A 103 -16.32 -1.18 3.43
C ASP A 103 -15.50 -2.42 3.10
N VAL A 104 -14.34 -2.55 3.74
CA VAL A 104 -13.33 -3.58 3.43
C VAL A 104 -13.88 -4.98 3.71
N ASP A 105 -14.90 -5.08 4.56
CA ASP A 105 -15.54 -6.32 4.95
C ASP A 105 -16.69 -6.72 4.00
N ARG A 106 -17.03 -5.88 3.01
CA ARG A 106 -18.06 -6.17 2.01
C ARG A 106 -17.51 -6.04 0.59
N PRO A 107 -17.63 -7.09 -0.26
CA PRO A 107 -17.30 -6.96 -1.67
C PRO A 107 -18.20 -5.89 -2.32
N PRO A 108 -17.63 -4.97 -3.12
CA PRO A 108 -18.41 -3.92 -3.77
C PRO A 108 -19.41 -4.54 -4.74
N THR A 109 -20.57 -3.92 -4.82
CA THR A 109 -21.58 -4.19 -5.83
C THR A 109 -21.07 -3.83 -7.23
N LEU A 110 -21.71 -4.37 -8.28
CA LEU A 110 -21.34 -4.05 -9.65
C LEU A 110 -21.56 -2.57 -9.98
N GLU A 111 -22.56 -1.95 -9.37
CA GLU A 111 -22.86 -0.53 -9.48
C GLU A 111 -21.72 0.31 -8.88
N GLU A 112 -21.29 -0.01 -7.66
CA GLU A 112 -20.15 0.64 -7.00
C GLU A 112 -18.87 0.47 -7.82
N LEU A 113 -18.64 -0.72 -8.39
CA LEU A 113 -17.50 -0.96 -9.26
C LEU A 113 -17.55 -0.11 -10.54
N ALA A 114 -18.73 0.07 -11.13
CA ALA A 114 -18.91 0.95 -12.29
C ALA A 114 -18.53 2.40 -11.97
N GLU A 115 -18.81 2.86 -10.74
CA GLU A 115 -18.40 4.19 -10.27
C GLU A 115 -16.89 4.29 -10.06
N VAL A 116 -16.29 3.30 -9.41
CA VAL A 116 -14.83 3.24 -9.19
C VAL A 116 -14.05 3.21 -10.51
N LEU A 117 -14.58 2.52 -11.52
CA LEU A 117 -13.97 2.45 -12.86
C LEU A 117 -14.34 3.65 -13.76
N ALA A 118 -15.05 4.65 -13.22
CA ALA A 118 -15.50 5.83 -13.95
C ALA A 118 -16.27 5.50 -15.24
N VAL A 119 -17.12 4.46 -15.20
CA VAL A 119 -18.00 4.11 -16.31
C VAL A 119 -19.01 5.26 -16.53
N PRO A 120 -19.14 5.82 -17.75
CA PRO A 120 -20.10 6.87 -18.04
C PRO A 120 -21.52 6.49 -17.61
N ALA A 121 -22.29 7.43 -17.06
CA ALA A 121 -23.60 7.16 -16.46
C ALA A 121 -24.54 6.42 -17.43
N GLU A 122 -24.52 6.81 -18.70
CA GLU A 122 -25.29 6.21 -19.78
C GLU A 122 -24.86 4.78 -20.16
N ARG A 123 -23.70 4.31 -19.67
CA ARG A 123 -23.16 2.96 -19.90
C ARG A 123 -23.18 2.06 -18.67
N ARG A 124 -23.59 2.56 -17.50
CA ARG A 124 -23.59 1.79 -16.23
C ARG A 124 -24.49 0.57 -16.30
N ASP A 125 -25.70 0.70 -16.83
CA ASP A 125 -26.63 -0.42 -17.00
C ASP A 125 -26.06 -1.52 -17.92
N MET A 126 -25.32 -1.13 -18.95
CA MET A 126 -24.65 -2.07 -19.85
C MET A 126 -23.51 -2.79 -19.13
N PHE A 127 -22.72 -2.06 -18.35
CA PHE A 127 -21.64 -2.62 -17.54
C PHE A 127 -22.16 -3.67 -16.56
N VAL A 128 -23.16 -3.34 -15.74
CA VAL A 128 -23.75 -4.27 -14.76
C VAL A 128 -24.27 -5.52 -15.46
N ARG A 129 -24.98 -5.36 -16.58
CA ARG A 129 -25.55 -6.48 -17.33
C ARG A 129 -24.49 -7.41 -17.92
N VAL A 130 -23.43 -6.86 -18.52
CA VAL A 130 -22.39 -7.66 -19.16
C VAL A 130 -21.54 -8.35 -18.11
N VAL A 131 -21.08 -7.62 -17.09
CA VAL A 131 -20.20 -8.19 -16.05
C VAL A 131 -20.95 -9.22 -15.21
N GLY A 132 -22.22 -8.98 -14.88
CA GLY A 132 -23.06 -9.92 -14.14
C GLY A 132 -23.25 -11.28 -14.82
N GLN A 133 -23.04 -11.39 -16.14
CA GLN A 133 -23.07 -12.68 -16.85
C GLN A 133 -21.84 -13.55 -16.56
N PHE A 134 -20.74 -12.94 -16.15
CA PHE A 134 -19.47 -13.63 -15.86
C PHE A 134 -19.28 -13.89 -14.36
N LEU A 135 -20.15 -13.35 -13.50
CA LEU A 135 -20.09 -13.63 -12.08
C LEU A 135 -20.82 -14.93 -11.74
N PRO A 136 -20.29 -15.73 -10.81
CA PRO A 136 -20.98 -16.91 -10.29
C PRO A 136 -22.32 -16.46 -9.70
N ARG A 137 -23.38 -17.23 -9.97
CA ARG A 137 -24.67 -16.99 -9.32
C ARG A 137 -24.52 -17.31 -7.83
N ASP A 138 -25.24 -16.58 -6.98
CA ASP A 138 -25.13 -16.69 -5.51
C ASP A 138 -25.24 -18.14 -4.97
N GLU A 139 -25.80 -19.07 -5.74
CA GLU A 139 -25.87 -20.50 -5.42
C GLU A 139 -24.50 -21.21 -5.46
N GLU A 140 -23.56 -20.84 -6.34
CA GLU A 140 -22.23 -21.48 -6.45
C GLU A 140 -21.26 -21.01 -5.36
N VAL A 141 -21.40 -19.79 -4.87
CA VAL A 141 -20.55 -19.24 -3.80
C VAL A 141 -20.93 -19.86 -2.45
N ALA A 142 -22.21 -20.12 -2.22
CA ALA A 142 -22.70 -20.85 -1.03
C ALA A 142 -22.22 -22.31 -1.03
N LEU A 143 -22.29 -23.00 -2.17
CA LEU A 143 -21.84 -24.39 -2.31
C LEU A 143 -20.32 -24.56 -2.14
N GLY A 144 -19.51 -23.57 -2.51
CA GLY A 144 -18.06 -23.57 -2.29
C GLY A 144 -17.67 -23.28 -0.84
N ALA A 145 -18.35 -22.34 -0.19
CA ALA A 145 -18.06 -21.96 1.20
C ALA A 145 -18.45 -23.06 2.22
N GLU A 146 -19.53 -23.81 1.97
CA GLU A 146 -19.91 -24.95 2.82
C GLU A 146 -18.95 -26.14 2.66
N ALA A 147 -18.42 -26.38 1.46
CA ALA A 147 -17.46 -27.45 1.20
C ALA A 147 -16.10 -27.23 1.89
N ASP A 148 -15.62 -25.97 1.95
CA ASP A 148 -14.38 -25.62 2.65
C ASP A 148 -14.54 -25.65 4.19
N ALA A 149 -15.74 -25.34 4.70
CA ALA A 149 -16.03 -25.42 6.12
C ALA A 149 -16.05 -26.87 6.64
N ASP A 150 -16.58 -27.81 5.84
CA ASP A 150 -16.65 -29.24 6.21
C ASP A 150 -15.26 -29.92 6.12
N ALA A 151 -14.39 -29.44 5.21
CA ALA A 151 -13.00 -29.88 5.11
C ALA A 151 -12.14 -29.46 6.32
N ASP A 152 -12.33 -28.26 6.86
CA ASP A 152 -11.60 -27.79 8.05
C ASP A 152 -12.09 -28.47 9.35
N ALA A 153 -13.38 -28.86 9.42
CA ALA A 153 -13.92 -29.64 10.53
C ALA A 153 -13.36 -31.07 10.59
N ALA A 154 -13.21 -31.74 9.44
CA ALA A 154 -12.62 -33.07 9.34
C ALA A 154 -11.11 -33.07 9.70
N GLY A 155 -10.39 -31.98 9.39
CA GLY A 155 -8.97 -31.83 9.71
C GLY A 155 -8.67 -31.65 11.21
N LYS A 156 -9.56 -31.02 11.97
CA LYS A 156 -9.39 -30.81 13.42
C LYS A 156 -9.68 -32.06 14.26
N ALA A 157 -10.61 -32.91 13.83
CA ALA A 157 -10.91 -34.17 14.53
C ALA A 157 -9.74 -35.17 14.50
N SER A 158 -8.90 -35.14 13.46
CA SER A 158 -7.77 -36.05 13.28
C SER A 158 -6.53 -35.68 14.13
N ARG A 159 -6.39 -34.42 14.56
CA ARG A 159 -5.21 -33.95 15.33
C ARG A 159 -5.36 -33.99 16.85
N ALA A 160 -6.51 -34.36 17.38
CA ALA A 160 -6.78 -34.39 18.83
C ALA A 160 -6.61 -35.79 19.46
N SER A 161 -6.12 -36.78 18.70
CA SER A 161 -5.98 -38.18 19.16
C SER A 161 -4.55 -38.74 19.13
N ASP A 162 -3.53 -37.88 19.02
CA ASP A 162 -2.10 -38.28 19.10
C ASP A 162 -1.44 -37.66 20.34
#